data_AF-R5A858-F1
#
_entry.id   AF-R5A858-F1
#
_cell.length_a   1.000
_cell.length_b   1.000
_cell.length_c   1.000
_cell.angle_alpha   90.00
_cell.angle_beta   90.00
_cell.angle_gamma   90.00
#
_symmetry.space_group_name_H-M   'P 1'
#
loop_
_entity.id
_entity.type
_entity.pdbx_description
1 polymer ?
#
loop_
_entity_poly.entity_id
_entity_poly.type
_entity_poly.pdbx_seq_one_letter_code
_entity_poly.pdbx_strand_id
1 'polypeptide(L)'
;MEEKRFLSPLGLVLCGLLVLAAGGLYLWLSLSPQGTKAIVEKGGEVVLERDLAQLSEPETLTLEGEQGLEVTVELSPQGAAVVASDCPDQVCVRTGTLTKAGETAVCLPARITLRLEGSPCGWKAAVIPWMPRFTEERRSAMKRASGRVAFTGLLAALALALSFLEGLLPPLPMMPPGAKLGLSNIASMYAAGSLGLPSALFLAVFKGLFALMTRGAMAGMMSLSGGVVSTLFMWLLLKKTKSSLGVVGVCGALAHNAAQLCVAYFLTSTSVLFYVPFLLVFGVLTGLLTGLVLKLTLPPLERLKRYLG
;
A
#
# COMPACT_ATOMS: atom_id res chain seq x y z
N MET A 1 -23.57 5.54 13.09
CA MET A 1 -22.97 5.75 14.42
C MET A 1 -24.05 5.36 15.41
N GLU A 2 -24.18 4.05 15.66
CA GLU A 2 -25.21 3.48 16.53
C GLU A 2 -24.71 2.12 17.07
N GLU A 3 -25.19 1.76 18.25
CA GLU A 3 -24.62 0.84 19.24
C GLU A 3 -24.28 -0.57 18.74
N LYS A 4 -23.10 -1.12 19.10
CA LYS A 4 -22.91 -2.54 19.50
C LYS A 4 -21.68 -2.73 20.41
N ARG A 5 -21.78 -3.77 21.27
CA ARG A 5 -20.98 -4.12 22.46
C ARG A 5 -19.46 -4.26 22.28
N PHE A 6 -18.77 -4.10 23.42
CA PHE A 6 -17.38 -3.67 23.59
C PHE A 6 -16.30 -4.75 23.39
N LEU A 7 -16.56 -6.04 23.67
CA LEU A 7 -15.69 -7.15 23.27
C LEU A 7 -16.55 -8.41 23.13
N SER A 8 -16.81 -8.84 21.90
CA SER A 8 -17.34 -10.19 21.65
C SER A 8 -16.18 -11.18 21.59
N PRO A 9 -16.31 -12.43 22.07
CA PRO A 9 -15.34 -13.50 21.85
C PRO A 9 -15.00 -13.69 20.36
N LEU A 10 -15.93 -13.29 19.48
CA LEU A 10 -15.73 -13.15 18.04
C LEU A 10 -14.55 -12.23 17.66
N GLY A 11 -14.24 -11.21 18.47
CA GLY A 11 -13.15 -10.25 18.23
C GLY A 11 -11.77 -10.85 18.50
N LEU A 12 -11.66 -11.70 19.52
CA LEU A 12 -10.44 -12.48 19.79
C LEU A 12 -10.26 -13.58 18.74
N VAL A 13 -11.36 -14.24 18.34
CA VAL A 13 -11.37 -15.19 17.22
C VAL A 13 -11.00 -14.49 15.90
N LEU A 14 -11.45 -13.24 15.67
CA LEU A 14 -11.06 -12.44 14.50
C LEU A 14 -9.57 -12.09 14.51
N CYS A 15 -9.00 -11.72 15.66
CA CYS A 15 -7.55 -11.50 15.79
C CYS A 15 -6.75 -12.77 15.50
N GLY A 16 -7.19 -13.93 16.00
CA GLY A 16 -6.58 -15.23 15.69
C GLY A 16 -6.71 -15.61 14.22
N LEU A 17 -7.90 -15.44 13.63
CA LEU A 17 -8.15 -15.66 12.20
C LEU A 17 -7.33 -14.70 11.33
N LEU A 18 -7.08 -13.47 11.76
CA LEU A 18 -6.24 -12.50 11.06
C LEU A 18 -4.76 -12.90 11.08
N VAL A 19 -4.25 -13.42 12.21
CA VAL A 19 -2.87 -13.96 12.30
C VAL A 19 -2.72 -15.21 11.42
N LEU A 20 -3.72 -16.11 11.44
CA LEU A 20 -3.74 -17.29 10.56
C LEU A 20 -3.90 -16.93 9.08
N ALA A 21 -4.70 -15.92 8.75
CA ALA A 21 -4.85 -15.42 7.39
C ALA A 21 -3.58 -14.71 6.90
N ALA A 22 -2.86 -14.00 7.77
CA ALA A 22 -1.58 -13.38 7.44
C ALA A 22 -0.47 -14.44 7.24
N GLY A 23 -0.43 -15.48 8.08
CA GLY A 23 0.45 -16.64 7.88
C GLY A 23 0.09 -17.43 6.62
N GLY A 24 -1.20 -17.62 6.35
CA GLY A 24 -1.72 -18.23 5.13
C GLY A 24 -1.42 -17.41 3.87
N LEU A 25 -1.49 -16.07 3.95
CA LEU A 25 -1.13 -15.16 2.85
C LEU A 25 0.37 -15.18 2.58
N TYR A 26 1.20 -15.24 3.63
CA TYR A 26 2.66 -15.39 3.51
C TYR A 26 3.05 -16.73 2.87
N LEU A 27 2.38 -17.82 3.27
CA LEU A 27 2.54 -19.14 2.67
C LEU A 27 2.02 -19.17 1.21
N TRP A 28 0.88 -18.54 0.93
CA TRP A 28 0.26 -18.39 -0.40
C TRP A 28 1.15 -17.61 -1.36
N LEU A 29 1.77 -16.52 -0.90
CA LEU A 29 2.75 -15.77 -1.69
C LEU A 29 4.03 -16.59 -1.96
N SER A 30 4.41 -17.46 -1.02
CA SER A 30 5.57 -18.37 -1.15
C SER A 30 5.27 -19.63 -1.99
N LEU A 31 4.00 -19.90 -2.29
CA LEU A 31 3.50 -21.04 -3.09
C LEU A 31 3.04 -20.60 -4.50
N SER A 32 3.52 -19.45 -4.98
CA SER A 32 3.12 -18.90 -6.28
C SER A 32 3.27 -19.96 -7.40
N PRO A 33 2.22 -20.19 -8.21
CA PRO A 33 2.22 -21.25 -9.21
C PRO A 33 3.28 -21.00 -10.30
N GLN A 34 4.06 -22.03 -10.61
CA GLN A 34 5.03 -22.02 -11.69
C GLN A 34 4.32 -21.91 -13.05
N GLY A 35 4.92 -21.18 -13.99
CA GLY A 35 4.44 -21.14 -15.36
C GLY A 35 4.65 -22.50 -16.01
N THR A 36 3.58 -23.15 -16.45
CA THR A 36 3.65 -24.50 -17.04
C THR A 36 3.65 -24.45 -18.57
N LYS A 37 3.16 -23.36 -19.18
CA LYS A 37 3.04 -23.24 -20.63
C LYS A 37 3.74 -21.98 -21.12
N ALA A 38 4.64 -22.10 -22.08
CA ALA A 38 5.25 -20.98 -22.79
C ALA A 38 4.48 -20.71 -24.09
N ILE A 39 4.15 -19.44 -24.31
CA ILE A 39 3.50 -18.93 -25.52
C ILE A 39 4.43 -17.91 -26.17
N VAL A 40 4.70 -18.11 -27.45
CA VAL A 40 5.47 -17.17 -28.27
C VAL A 40 4.55 -16.59 -29.34
N GLU A 41 4.39 -15.27 -29.35
CA GLU A 41 3.57 -14.55 -30.32
C GLU A 41 4.44 -13.65 -31.21
N LYS A 42 4.07 -13.55 -32.49
CA LYS A 42 4.67 -12.65 -33.48
C LYS A 42 3.57 -11.74 -34.01
N GLY A 43 3.73 -10.43 -33.83
CA GLY A 43 2.74 -9.45 -34.29
C GLY A 43 1.36 -9.59 -33.64
N GLY A 44 1.26 -10.29 -32.51
CA GLY A 44 0.00 -10.60 -31.82
C GLY A 44 -0.67 -11.91 -32.24
N GLU A 45 -0.09 -12.68 -33.16
CA GLU A 45 -0.53 -14.05 -33.48
C GLU A 45 0.35 -15.08 -32.78
N VAL A 46 -0.27 -16.09 -32.17
CA VAL A 46 0.43 -17.17 -31.48
C VAL A 46 1.13 -18.06 -32.51
N VAL A 47 2.46 -18.05 -32.50
CA VAL A 47 3.29 -18.86 -33.41
C VAL A 47 3.60 -20.22 -32.80
N LEU A 48 3.82 -20.24 -31.49
CA LEU A 48 4.22 -21.45 -30.77
C LEU A 48 3.61 -21.50 -29.38
N GLU A 49 3.08 -22.67 -29.04
CA GLU A 49 2.71 -23.03 -27.69
C GLU A 49 3.48 -24.29 -27.26
N ARG A 50 4.11 -24.25 -26.09
CA ARG A 50 4.84 -25.39 -25.53
C ARG A 50 4.56 -25.56 -24.04
N ASP A 51 4.34 -26.80 -23.64
CA ASP A 51 4.24 -27.18 -22.23
C ASP A 51 5.64 -27.49 -21.71
N LEU A 52 6.13 -26.67 -20.77
CA LEU A 52 7.49 -26.78 -20.23
C LEU A 52 7.66 -28.08 -19.43
N ALA A 53 6.58 -28.68 -18.93
CA ALA A 53 6.63 -29.94 -18.19
C ALA A 53 6.84 -31.17 -19.10
N GLN A 54 6.65 -31.04 -20.42
CA GLN A 54 6.80 -32.14 -21.39
C GLN A 54 8.19 -32.17 -22.05
N LEU A 55 9.02 -31.16 -21.82
CA LEU A 55 10.37 -31.07 -22.38
C LEU A 55 11.35 -31.87 -21.53
N SER A 56 12.13 -32.74 -22.17
CA SER A 56 13.22 -33.50 -21.52
C SER A 56 14.57 -32.80 -21.68
N GLU A 57 14.72 -32.02 -22.75
CA GLU A 57 15.91 -31.28 -23.13
C GLU A 57 15.53 -29.84 -23.52
N PRO A 58 16.44 -28.86 -23.36
CA PRO A 58 16.18 -27.48 -23.77
C PRO A 58 15.98 -27.37 -25.29
N GLU A 59 14.87 -26.80 -25.70
CA GLU A 59 14.52 -26.53 -27.10
C GLU A 59 14.86 -25.06 -27.41
N THR A 60 15.61 -24.83 -28.49
CA THR A 60 15.93 -23.48 -28.97
C THR A 60 15.26 -23.21 -30.31
N LEU A 61 14.63 -22.05 -30.42
CA LEU A 61 13.86 -21.64 -31.59
C LEU A 61 14.27 -20.23 -32.00
N THR A 62 14.73 -20.07 -33.24
CA THR A 62 15.00 -18.76 -33.83
C THR A 62 13.80 -18.33 -34.65
N LEU A 63 13.27 -17.15 -34.34
CA LEU A 63 12.14 -16.53 -35.00
C LEU A 63 12.60 -15.26 -35.70
N GLU A 64 12.31 -15.16 -36.98
CA GLU A 64 12.45 -13.91 -37.73
C GLU A 64 11.26 -12.99 -37.37
N GLY A 65 11.53 -11.85 -36.77
CA GLY A 65 10.54 -10.84 -36.39
C GLY A 65 10.17 -9.89 -37.53
N GLU A 66 9.54 -8.78 -37.19
CA GLU A 66 9.40 -7.67 -38.14
C GLU A 66 10.76 -7.02 -38.45
N GLN A 67 10.86 -6.39 -39.62
CA GLN A 67 12.06 -5.69 -40.10
C GLN A 67 13.31 -6.58 -40.27
N GLY A 68 13.14 -7.90 -40.39
CA GLY A 68 14.24 -8.86 -40.60
C GLY A 68 15.11 -9.09 -39.36
N LEU A 69 14.62 -8.74 -38.16
CA LEU A 69 15.33 -8.95 -36.90
C LEU A 69 15.10 -10.36 -36.37
N GLU A 70 16.17 -11.12 -36.12
CA GLU A 70 16.03 -12.45 -35.51
C GLU A 70 15.99 -12.38 -33.98
N VAL A 71 15.20 -13.27 -33.37
CA VAL A 71 15.09 -13.46 -31.92
C VAL A 71 15.15 -14.95 -31.63
N THR A 72 16.09 -15.37 -30.78
CA THR A 72 16.23 -16.77 -30.34
C THR A 72 15.67 -16.94 -28.95
N VAL A 73 14.71 -17.86 -28.83
CA VAL A 73 14.04 -18.23 -27.58
C VAL A 73 14.51 -19.62 -27.16
N GLU A 74 14.79 -19.79 -25.87
CA GLU A 74 15.09 -21.06 -25.24
C GLU A 74 13.95 -21.46 -24.30
N LEU A 75 13.48 -22.69 -24.45
CA LEU A 75 12.42 -23.29 -23.64
C LEU A 75 13.01 -24.49 -22.88
N SER A 76 12.90 -24.47 -21.56
CA SER A 76 13.46 -25.51 -20.69
C SER A 76 12.47 -25.93 -19.60
N PRO A 77 12.67 -27.09 -18.95
CA PRO A 77 11.86 -27.47 -17.78
C PRO A 77 11.93 -26.48 -16.61
N GLN A 78 12.97 -25.64 -16.59
CA GLN A 78 13.24 -24.66 -15.54
C GLN A 78 12.62 -23.28 -15.83
N GLY A 79 12.13 -23.05 -17.05
CA GLY A 79 11.59 -21.77 -17.48
C GLY A 79 11.82 -21.48 -18.97
N ALA A 80 11.43 -20.28 -19.39
CA ALA A 80 11.61 -19.81 -20.76
C ALA A 80 12.39 -18.49 -20.79
N ALA A 81 13.26 -18.30 -21.77
CA ALA A 81 14.08 -17.09 -21.89
C ALA A 81 14.31 -16.70 -23.35
N VAL A 82 14.58 -15.42 -23.59
CA VAL A 82 15.14 -14.97 -24.87
C VAL A 82 16.66 -14.92 -24.71
N VAL A 83 17.37 -15.76 -25.46
CA VAL A 83 18.83 -15.92 -25.31
C VAL A 83 19.62 -15.04 -26.28
N ALA A 84 19.04 -14.69 -27.42
CA ALA A 84 19.66 -13.80 -28.39
C ALA A 84 18.59 -12.96 -29.12
N SER A 85 18.97 -11.77 -29.56
CA SER A 85 18.17 -10.93 -30.45
C SER A 85 19.09 -9.99 -31.23
N ASP A 86 18.74 -9.67 -32.47
CA ASP A 86 19.49 -8.71 -33.29
C ASP A 86 19.08 -7.24 -33.06
N CYS A 87 18.13 -6.98 -32.16
CA CYS A 87 17.66 -5.63 -31.89
C CYS A 87 18.65 -4.83 -31.01
N PRO A 88 18.75 -3.50 -31.14
CA PRO A 88 19.67 -2.70 -30.34
C PRO A 88 19.29 -2.64 -28.85
N ASP A 89 18.01 -2.76 -28.51
CA ASP A 89 17.51 -2.52 -27.15
C ASP A 89 17.82 -3.67 -26.19
N GLN A 90 17.90 -4.90 -26.69
CA GLN A 90 18.21 -6.12 -25.92
C GLN A 90 17.33 -6.34 -24.67
N VAL A 91 16.17 -5.68 -24.57
CA VAL A 91 15.30 -5.73 -23.37
C VAL A 91 14.80 -7.14 -23.13
N CYS A 92 14.41 -7.85 -24.18
CA CYS A 92 13.98 -9.24 -24.12
C CYS A 92 15.08 -10.16 -23.54
N VAL A 93 16.34 -10.00 -23.99
CA VAL A 93 17.48 -10.77 -23.50
C VAL A 93 17.79 -10.42 -22.04
N ARG A 94 17.81 -9.13 -21.71
CA ARG A 94 18.04 -8.64 -20.34
C ARG A 94 16.93 -9.01 -19.35
N THR A 95 15.75 -9.41 -19.83
CA THR A 95 14.65 -9.88 -18.97
C THR A 95 15.04 -11.17 -18.24
N GLY A 96 15.92 -11.99 -18.83
CA GLY A 96 16.37 -13.25 -18.24
C GLY A 96 15.27 -14.32 -18.25
N THR A 97 15.46 -15.36 -17.45
CA THR A 97 14.59 -16.54 -17.42
C THR A 97 13.28 -16.24 -16.71
N LEU A 98 12.17 -16.41 -17.43
CA LEU A 98 10.82 -16.39 -16.91
C LEU A 98 10.53 -17.72 -16.22
N THR A 99 9.96 -17.67 -15.02
CA THR A 99 9.67 -18.85 -14.19
C THR A 99 8.23 -18.88 -13.67
N LYS A 100 7.55 -17.72 -13.62
CA LYS A 100 6.20 -17.60 -13.04
C LYS A 100 5.14 -17.32 -14.10
N ALA A 101 3.94 -17.84 -13.84
CA ALA A 101 2.77 -17.53 -14.66
C ALA A 101 2.50 -16.01 -14.65
N GLY A 102 2.31 -15.43 -15.83
CA GLY A 102 2.10 -14.00 -16.04
C GLY A 102 3.36 -13.18 -16.31
N GLU A 103 4.55 -13.77 -16.20
CA GLU A 103 5.79 -13.12 -16.63
C GLU A 103 5.87 -13.05 -18.15
N THR A 104 6.47 -11.99 -18.68
CA THR A 104 6.54 -11.74 -20.12
C THR A 104 7.86 -11.05 -20.47
N ALA A 105 8.53 -11.54 -21.53
CA ALA A 105 9.65 -10.87 -22.19
C ALA A 105 9.15 -10.35 -23.54
N VAL A 106 9.44 -9.08 -23.85
CA VAL A 106 8.95 -8.42 -25.07
C VAL A 106 10.11 -7.86 -25.86
N CYS A 107 10.21 -8.27 -27.13
CA CYS A 107 11.05 -7.63 -28.13
C CYS A 107 10.17 -6.68 -28.96
N LEU A 108 10.13 -5.41 -28.57
CA LEU A 108 9.27 -4.41 -29.21
C LEU A 108 9.63 -4.18 -30.71
N PRO A 109 10.90 -4.04 -31.12
CA PRO A 109 11.25 -3.81 -32.52
C PRO A 109 10.90 -4.99 -33.44
N ALA A 110 11.12 -6.23 -32.95
CA ALA A 110 10.80 -7.45 -33.70
C ALA A 110 9.32 -7.86 -33.61
N ARG A 111 8.52 -7.19 -32.75
CA ARG A 111 7.15 -7.56 -32.35
C ARG A 111 7.01 -9.02 -31.91
N ILE A 112 7.96 -9.50 -31.11
CA ILE A 112 7.92 -10.85 -30.54
C ILE A 112 7.67 -10.77 -29.03
N THR A 113 6.70 -11.53 -28.55
CA THR A 113 6.34 -11.64 -27.14
C THR A 113 6.53 -13.09 -26.69
N LEU A 114 7.25 -13.30 -25.60
CA LEU A 114 7.36 -14.57 -24.90
C LEU A 114 6.64 -14.44 -23.57
N ARG A 115 5.63 -15.26 -23.31
CA ARG A 115 4.83 -15.22 -22.08
C ARG A 115 4.72 -16.60 -21.47
N LEU A 116 4.78 -16.66 -20.14
CA LEU A 116 4.42 -17.86 -19.40
C LEU A 116 2.96 -17.80 -18.93
N GLU A 117 2.20 -18.82 -19.28
CA GLU A 117 0.88 -19.09 -18.73
C GLU A 117 0.97 -20.22 -17.69
N GLY A 118 0.23 -20.06 -16.60
CA GLY A 118 0.01 -21.15 -15.66
C GLY A 118 -1.12 -22.03 -16.15
N SER A 119 -1.15 -23.29 -15.69
CA SER A 119 -2.23 -24.21 -15.98
C SER A 119 -3.58 -23.52 -15.73
N PRO A 120 -4.52 -23.56 -16.69
CA PRO A 120 -5.82 -22.95 -16.50
C PRO A 120 -6.47 -23.61 -15.28
N CYS A 121 -6.63 -22.87 -14.18
CA CYS A 121 -7.61 -23.24 -13.18
C CYS A 121 -8.95 -23.31 -13.92
N GLY A 122 -9.56 -24.50 -13.95
CA GLY A 122 -10.64 -24.92 -14.85
C GLY A 122 -11.91 -24.08 -14.85
N TRP A 123 -11.80 -22.84 -15.29
CA TRP A 123 -12.87 -21.89 -15.52
C TRP A 123 -12.72 -21.53 -16.98
N LYS A 124 -13.04 -22.49 -17.85
CA LYS A 124 -13.20 -22.21 -19.27
C LYS A 124 -14.16 -21.03 -19.37
N ALA A 125 -13.71 -19.98 -20.06
CA ALA A 125 -14.57 -18.96 -20.64
C ALA A 125 -15.48 -19.63 -21.68
N ALA A 126 -16.45 -20.41 -21.20
CA ALA A 126 -17.67 -20.62 -21.93
C ALA A 126 -18.34 -19.26 -21.99
N VAL A 127 -18.74 -18.82 -23.18
CA VAL A 127 -19.70 -17.73 -23.34
C VAL A 127 -20.90 -18.09 -22.45
N ILE A 128 -21.03 -17.44 -21.29
CA ILE A 128 -21.98 -17.81 -20.25
C ILE A 128 -23.35 -17.22 -20.60
N PRO A 129 -24.35 -18.02 -21.02
CA PRO A 129 -25.70 -17.49 -21.30
C PRO A 129 -26.42 -17.00 -20.03
N TRP A 130 -25.94 -17.42 -18.85
CA TRP A 130 -26.42 -17.01 -17.53
C TRP A 130 -25.61 -15.86 -16.90
N MET A 131 -24.79 -15.12 -17.68
CA MET A 131 -23.96 -14.05 -17.12
C MET A 131 -24.89 -13.07 -16.38
N PRO A 132 -24.77 -12.96 -15.04
CA PRO A 132 -25.71 -12.16 -14.28
C PRO A 132 -25.53 -10.73 -14.75
N ARG A 133 -26.61 -10.10 -15.23
CA ARG A 133 -26.64 -8.67 -15.50
C ARG A 133 -25.96 -7.99 -14.31
N PHE A 134 -24.82 -7.32 -14.56
CA PHE A 134 -24.18 -6.51 -13.53
C PHE A 134 -25.21 -5.48 -13.08
N THR A 135 -25.86 -5.75 -11.95
CA THR A 135 -26.88 -4.86 -11.42
C THR A 135 -26.22 -3.51 -11.17
N GLU A 136 -26.99 -2.45 -11.38
CA GLU A 136 -26.53 -1.08 -11.18
C GLU A 136 -26.04 -0.85 -9.74
N GLU A 137 -26.56 -1.63 -8.78
CA GLU A 137 -26.06 -1.77 -7.42
C GLU A 137 -24.62 -2.31 -7.33
N ARG A 138 -24.28 -3.38 -8.05
CA ARG A 138 -22.92 -3.96 -8.02
C ARG A 138 -21.92 -3.03 -8.72
N ARG A 139 -22.34 -2.37 -9.81
CA ARG A 139 -21.56 -1.34 -10.51
C ARG A 139 -21.33 -0.11 -9.63
N SER A 140 -22.34 0.35 -8.90
CA SER A 140 -22.23 1.47 -7.96
C SER A 140 -21.45 1.12 -6.70
N ALA A 141 -21.51 -0.12 -6.20
CA ALA A 141 -20.69 -0.60 -5.09
C ALA A 141 -19.20 -0.67 -5.47
N MET A 142 -18.89 -1.14 -6.68
CA MET A 142 -17.51 -1.19 -7.19
C MET A 142 -16.95 0.21 -7.47
N LYS A 143 -17.75 1.13 -8.05
CA LYS A 143 -17.38 2.55 -8.18
C LYS A 143 -17.08 3.20 -6.80
N ARG A 144 -17.93 2.93 -5.79
CA ARG A 144 -17.72 3.40 -4.41
C ARG A 144 -16.46 2.81 -3.77
N ALA A 145 -16.13 1.55 -4.05
CA ALA A 145 -14.92 0.90 -3.55
C ALA A 145 -13.64 1.47 -4.19
N SER A 146 -13.59 1.58 -5.52
CA SER A 146 -12.46 2.19 -6.25
C SER A 146 -12.26 3.65 -5.84
N GLY A 147 -13.35 4.38 -5.67
CA GLY A 147 -13.36 5.77 -5.21
C GLY A 147 -12.76 5.97 -3.83
N ARG A 148 -13.16 5.11 -2.89
CA ARG A 148 -12.62 5.12 -1.52
C ARG A 148 -11.12 4.85 -1.51
N VAL A 149 -10.64 3.89 -2.31
CA VAL A 149 -9.21 3.58 -2.42
C VAL A 149 -8.44 4.76 -3.00
N ALA A 150 -8.92 5.36 -4.09
CA ALA A 150 -8.30 6.53 -4.72
C ALA A 150 -8.20 7.71 -3.74
N PHE A 151 -9.28 8.00 -3.00
CA PHE A 151 -9.30 9.08 -2.03
C PHE A 151 -8.39 8.82 -0.82
N THR A 152 -8.29 7.57 -0.35
CA THR A 152 -7.30 7.20 0.67
C THR A 152 -5.86 7.36 0.16
N GLY A 153 -5.61 7.06 -1.11
CA GLY A 153 -4.32 7.29 -1.76
C GLY A 153 -3.95 8.76 -1.83
N LEU A 154 -4.91 9.63 -2.20
CA LEU A 154 -4.72 11.08 -2.22
C LEU A 154 -4.38 11.64 -0.84
N LEU A 155 -5.08 11.18 0.21
CA LEU A 155 -4.80 11.59 1.59
C LEU A 155 -3.46 11.06 2.09
N ALA A 156 -3.06 9.85 1.69
CA ALA A 156 -1.73 9.33 2.00
C ALA A 156 -0.64 10.18 1.34
N ALA A 157 -0.80 10.54 0.06
CA ALA A 157 0.12 11.42 -0.64
C ALA A 157 0.22 12.80 0.05
N LEU A 158 -0.92 13.39 0.42
CA LEU A 158 -0.95 14.64 1.19
C LEU A 158 -0.24 14.50 2.55
N ALA A 159 -0.50 13.41 3.28
CA ALA A 159 0.14 13.15 4.57
C ALA A 159 1.67 13.00 4.44
N LEU A 160 2.15 12.36 3.38
CA LEU A 160 3.58 12.24 3.09
C LEU A 160 4.18 13.58 2.67
N ALA A 161 3.51 14.36 1.82
CA ALA A 161 3.97 15.69 1.43
C ALA A 161 4.10 16.62 2.64
N LEU A 162 3.11 16.62 3.54
CA LEU A 162 3.17 17.37 4.80
C LEU A 162 4.26 16.83 5.73
N SER A 163 4.43 15.50 5.83
CA SER A 163 5.50 14.87 6.62
C SER A 163 6.90 15.19 6.08
N PHE A 164 7.05 15.34 4.76
CA PHE A 164 8.28 15.76 4.11
C PHE A 164 8.54 17.24 4.36
N LEU A 165 7.53 18.09 4.16
CA LEU A 165 7.61 19.54 4.46
C LEU A 165 7.98 19.81 5.91
N GLU A 166 7.37 19.09 6.87
CA GLU A 166 7.75 19.14 8.29
C GLU A 166 9.20 18.72 8.52
N GLY A 167 9.76 17.85 7.68
CA GLY A 167 11.17 17.44 7.74
C GLY A 167 12.13 18.48 7.20
N LEU A 168 11.67 19.43 6.39
CA LEU A 168 12.46 20.55 5.88
C LEU A 168 12.52 21.73 6.86
N LEU A 169 11.59 21.79 7.82
CA LEU A 169 11.59 22.83 8.83
C LEU A 169 12.78 22.63 9.79
N PRO A 170 13.56 23.69 10.07
CA PRO A 170 14.63 23.60 11.05
C PRO A 170 14.05 23.22 12.42
N PRO A 171 14.78 22.41 13.23
CA PRO A 171 14.33 22.04 14.55
C PRO A 171 14.10 23.30 15.38
N LEU A 172 12.88 23.46 15.89
CA LEU A 172 12.53 24.61 16.72
C LEU A 172 13.35 24.57 18.02
N PRO A 173 13.90 25.72 18.47
CA PRO A 173 14.52 25.81 19.78
C PRO A 173 13.58 25.24 20.86
N MET A 174 14.12 24.48 21.81
CA MET A 174 13.39 23.83 22.93
C MET A 174 12.57 22.57 22.61
N MET A 175 12.46 22.12 21.34
CA MET A 175 11.84 20.82 21.04
C MET A 175 12.86 19.67 21.13
N PRO A 176 12.47 18.49 21.67
CA PRO A 176 13.37 17.34 21.69
C PRO A 176 13.73 16.90 20.26
N PRO A 177 14.94 16.35 20.05
CA PRO A 177 15.35 15.82 18.76
C PRO A 177 14.31 14.84 18.21
N GLY A 178 13.71 15.19 17.06
CA GLY A 178 12.66 14.38 16.41
C GLY A 178 11.22 14.77 16.69
N ALA A 179 10.94 15.71 17.61
CA ALA A 179 9.60 16.28 17.78
C ALA A 179 9.22 17.19 16.61
N LYS A 180 7.94 17.14 16.20
CA LYS A 180 7.41 17.82 15.03
C LYS A 180 6.08 18.50 15.34
N LEU A 181 5.70 19.45 14.49
CA LEU A 181 4.43 20.19 14.60
C LEU A 181 3.20 19.31 14.35
N GLY A 182 3.34 18.21 13.59
CA GLY A 182 2.25 17.27 13.35
C GLY A 182 1.25 17.74 12.29
N LEU A 183 1.69 18.47 11.26
CA LEU A 183 0.86 18.89 10.12
C LEU A 183 0.24 17.69 9.41
N SER A 184 1.02 16.64 9.20
CA SER A 184 0.59 15.35 8.65
C SER A 184 -0.51 14.67 9.47
N ASN A 185 -0.63 14.97 10.77
CA ASN A 185 -1.68 14.41 11.62
C ASN A 185 -3.07 14.99 11.31
N ILE A 186 -3.17 16.10 10.57
CA ILE A 186 -4.46 16.62 10.07
C ILE A 186 -5.12 15.59 9.13
N ALA A 187 -4.34 15.02 8.21
CA ALA A 187 -4.82 13.97 7.30
C ALA A 187 -5.17 12.68 8.05
N SER A 188 -4.38 12.30 9.06
CA SER A 188 -4.67 11.13 9.93
C SER A 188 -5.95 11.32 10.75
N MET A 189 -6.16 12.52 11.30
CA MET A 189 -7.38 12.86 12.07
C MET A 189 -8.62 12.87 11.17
N TYR A 190 -8.52 13.41 9.94
CA TYR A 190 -9.58 13.31 8.94
C TYR A 190 -9.89 11.85 8.61
N ALA A 191 -8.87 11.04 8.32
CA ALA A 191 -9.06 9.63 8.00
C ALA A 191 -9.72 8.86 9.15
N ALA A 192 -9.32 9.15 10.40
CA ALA A 192 -9.89 8.53 11.60
C ALA A 192 -11.39 8.85 11.75
N GLY A 193 -11.81 10.08 11.44
CA GLY A 193 -13.20 10.51 11.53
C GLY A 193 -14.08 10.10 10.34
N SER A 194 -13.56 10.22 9.11
CA SER A 194 -14.38 10.18 7.89
C SER A 194 -14.19 8.91 7.04
N LEU A 195 -13.07 8.20 7.19
CA LEU A 195 -12.73 6.98 6.42
C LEU A 195 -12.67 5.73 7.29
N GLY A 196 -12.58 5.89 8.61
CA GLY A 196 -12.56 4.83 9.60
C GLY A 196 -11.14 4.34 9.92
N LEU A 197 -11.07 3.45 10.91
CA LEU A 197 -9.81 2.99 11.50
C LEU A 197 -8.83 2.36 10.51
N PRO A 198 -9.24 1.46 9.57
CA PRO A 198 -8.29 0.82 8.66
C PRO A 198 -7.55 1.82 7.76
N SER A 199 -8.26 2.79 7.19
CA SER A 199 -7.67 3.82 6.36
C SER A 199 -6.76 4.76 7.16
N ALA A 200 -7.16 5.10 8.39
CA ALA A 200 -6.35 5.96 9.25
C ALA A 200 -5.05 5.29 9.72
N LEU A 201 -5.13 4.00 10.11
CA LEU A 201 -3.96 3.20 10.46
C LEU A 201 -3.04 2.98 9.26
N PHE A 202 -3.60 2.73 8.07
CA PHE A 202 -2.81 2.67 6.85
C PHE A 202 -2.00 3.96 6.66
N LEU A 203 -2.61 5.14 6.78
CA LEU A 203 -1.89 6.42 6.73
C LEU A 203 -0.79 6.52 7.80
N ALA A 204 -1.08 6.12 9.04
CA ALA A 204 -0.12 6.18 10.14
C ALA A 204 1.10 5.28 9.90
N VAL A 205 0.87 4.04 9.45
CA VAL A 205 1.93 3.08 9.12
C VAL A 205 2.73 3.55 7.92
N PHE A 206 2.06 4.00 6.86
CA PHE A 206 2.71 4.48 5.64
C PHE A 206 3.60 5.70 5.91
N LYS A 207 3.14 6.62 6.77
CA LYS A 207 3.94 7.75 7.26
C LYS A 207 5.14 7.30 8.09
N GLY A 208 4.96 6.30 8.96
CA GLY A 208 6.04 5.69 9.75
C GLY A 208 7.11 5.07 8.86
N LEU A 209 6.71 4.30 7.84
CA LEU A 209 7.60 3.68 6.87
C LEU A 209 8.34 4.73 6.03
N PHE A 210 7.65 5.78 5.60
CA PHE A 210 8.30 6.90 4.91
C PHE A 210 9.33 7.60 5.79
N ALA A 211 9.02 7.81 7.07
CA ALA A 211 9.97 8.39 8.02
C ALA A 211 11.18 7.48 8.27
N LEU A 212 10.97 6.16 8.31
CA LEU A 212 12.02 5.15 8.42
C LEU A 212 12.99 5.24 7.23
N MET A 213 12.45 5.30 6.02
CA MET A 213 13.23 5.32 4.78
C MET A 213 13.98 6.65 4.56
N THR A 214 13.36 7.77 4.90
CA THR A 214 13.91 9.11 4.60
C THR A 214 14.78 9.70 5.71
N ARG A 215 14.53 9.31 6.97
CA ARG A 215 15.15 9.93 8.16
C ARG A 215 15.75 8.91 9.14
N GLY A 216 15.77 7.63 8.78
CA GLY A 216 16.39 6.56 9.55
C GLY A 216 15.49 5.90 10.61
N ALA A 217 16.04 4.88 11.26
CA ALA A 217 15.32 3.97 12.19
C ALA A 217 14.65 4.70 13.35
N MET A 218 15.36 5.62 14.00
CA MET A 218 14.85 6.37 15.15
C MET A 218 13.61 7.22 14.78
N ALA A 219 13.67 7.95 13.66
CA ALA A 219 12.54 8.74 13.17
C ALA A 219 11.35 7.85 12.73
N GLY A 220 11.63 6.69 12.14
CA GLY A 220 10.63 5.69 11.77
C GLY A 220 9.86 5.17 12.98
N MET A 221 10.57 4.69 14.02
CA MET A 221 9.97 4.14 15.24
C MET A 221 9.13 5.17 15.99
N MET A 222 9.62 6.41 16.12
CA MET A 222 8.87 7.51 16.71
C MET A 222 7.62 7.85 15.91
N SER A 223 7.72 7.94 14.57
CA SER A 223 6.56 8.28 13.74
C SER A 223 5.51 7.17 13.73
N LEU A 224 5.93 5.91 13.76
CA LEU A 224 5.04 4.75 13.76
C LEU A 224 4.31 4.62 15.10
N SER A 225 5.05 4.62 16.21
CA SER A 225 4.47 4.52 17.57
C SER A 225 3.51 5.68 17.86
N GLY A 226 3.95 6.92 17.63
CA GLY A 226 3.12 8.11 17.77
C GLY A 226 1.89 8.06 16.88
N GLY A 227 2.08 7.76 15.59
CA GLY A 227 1.01 7.75 14.60
C GLY A 227 -0.07 6.70 14.90
N VAL A 228 0.33 5.49 15.28
CA VAL A 228 -0.61 4.41 15.60
C VAL A 228 -1.37 4.71 16.89
N VAL A 229 -0.67 5.07 17.97
CA VAL A 229 -1.30 5.36 19.27
C VAL A 229 -2.25 6.56 19.16
N SER A 230 -1.81 7.65 18.55
CA SER A 230 -2.62 8.85 18.34
C SER A 230 -3.86 8.55 17.49
N THR A 231 -3.70 7.80 16.40
CA THR A 231 -4.82 7.43 15.52
C THR A 231 -5.86 6.58 16.25
N LEU A 232 -5.42 5.64 17.10
CA LEU A 232 -6.31 4.84 17.93
C LEU A 232 -7.08 5.71 18.93
N PHE A 233 -6.41 6.63 19.62
CA PHE A 233 -7.05 7.56 20.56
C PHE A 233 -8.04 8.50 19.87
N MET A 234 -7.67 9.10 18.75
CA MET A 234 -8.55 9.99 17.97
C MET A 234 -9.76 9.24 17.43
N TRP A 235 -9.56 8.04 16.87
CA TRP A 235 -10.68 7.20 16.41
C TRP A 235 -11.60 6.81 17.56
N LEU A 236 -11.03 6.44 18.71
CA LEU A 236 -11.79 6.09 19.90
C LEU A 236 -12.63 7.27 20.38
N LEU A 237 -12.05 8.46 20.48
CA LEU A 237 -12.75 9.68 20.91
C LEU A 237 -13.85 10.07 19.91
N LEU A 238 -13.55 10.11 18.62
CA LEU A 238 -14.53 10.46 17.59
C LEU A 238 -15.69 9.45 17.51
N LYS A 239 -15.43 8.18 17.82
CA LYS A 239 -16.45 7.12 17.78
C LYS A 239 -17.24 6.97 19.08
N LYS A 240 -16.59 7.17 20.24
CA LYS A 240 -17.20 6.94 21.57
C LYS A 240 -17.72 8.20 22.24
N THR A 241 -17.27 9.38 21.83
CA THR A 241 -17.62 10.64 22.49
C THR A 241 -18.11 11.66 21.46
N LYS A 242 -19.10 12.49 21.82
CA LYS A 242 -19.50 13.66 21.02
C LYS A 242 -18.49 14.82 21.21
N SER A 243 -17.21 14.50 21.24
CA SER A 243 -16.14 15.47 21.51
C SER A 243 -15.96 16.41 20.33
N SER A 244 -15.63 17.67 20.62
CA SER A 244 -15.32 18.66 19.59
C SER A 244 -14.00 18.30 18.88
N LEU A 245 -13.89 18.66 17.60
CA LEU A 245 -12.68 18.44 16.78
C LEU A 245 -11.40 19.02 17.43
N GLY A 246 -11.53 20.13 18.17
CA GLY A 246 -10.42 20.71 18.93
C GLY A 246 -9.94 19.81 20.08
N VAL A 247 -10.87 19.23 20.85
CA VAL A 247 -10.54 18.29 21.93
C VAL A 247 -9.89 17.02 21.37
N VAL A 248 -10.43 16.50 20.27
CA VAL A 248 -9.84 15.33 19.59
C VAL A 248 -8.42 15.64 19.10
N GLY A 249 -8.18 16.82 18.54
CA GLY A 249 -6.86 17.27 18.12
C GLY A 249 -5.87 17.37 19.28
N VAL A 250 -6.29 17.96 20.41
CA VAL A 250 -5.47 18.03 21.64
C VAL A 250 -5.13 16.64 22.17
N CYS A 251 -6.12 15.78 22.38
CA CYS A 251 -5.87 14.43 22.87
C CYS A 251 -5.01 13.61 21.91
N GLY A 252 -5.23 13.77 20.60
CA GLY A 252 -4.42 13.14 19.56
C GLY A 252 -2.96 13.59 19.61
N ALA A 253 -2.71 14.90 19.69
CA ALA A 253 -1.36 15.47 19.77
C ALA A 253 -0.64 15.05 21.06
N LEU A 254 -1.32 15.07 22.21
CA LEU A 254 -0.76 14.63 23.48
C LEU A 254 -0.44 13.13 23.47
N ALA A 255 -1.33 12.28 22.96
CA ALA A 255 -1.09 10.85 22.83
C ALA A 255 0.06 10.54 21.86
N HIS A 256 0.17 11.31 20.76
CA HIS A 256 1.27 11.20 19.80
C HIS A 256 2.61 11.52 20.47
N ASN A 257 2.69 12.66 21.17
CA ASN A 257 3.89 13.11 21.86
C ASN A 257 4.29 12.15 22.99
N ALA A 258 3.33 11.64 23.76
CA ALA A 258 3.58 10.68 24.83
C ALA A 258 4.16 9.36 24.28
N ALA A 259 3.61 8.83 23.19
CA ALA A 259 4.13 7.62 22.55
C ALA A 259 5.53 7.83 21.98
N GLN A 260 5.78 8.96 21.31
CA GLN A 260 7.12 9.32 20.83
C GLN A 260 8.13 9.44 21.96
N LEU A 261 7.76 10.11 23.05
CA LEU A 261 8.61 10.29 24.22
C LEU A 261 8.91 8.97 24.94
N CYS A 262 7.93 8.07 25.03
CA CYS A 262 8.12 6.73 25.58
C CYS A 262 9.17 5.95 24.78
N VAL A 263 9.09 5.97 23.44
CA VAL A 263 10.10 5.35 22.58
C VAL A 263 11.46 6.06 22.70
N ALA A 264 11.48 7.38 22.79
CA ALA A 264 12.71 8.16 23.02
C ALA A 264 13.41 7.77 24.33
N TYR A 265 12.62 7.57 25.39
CA TYR A 265 13.08 7.20 26.71
C TYR A 265 13.80 5.85 26.70
N PHE A 266 13.23 4.85 26.01
CA PHE A 266 13.85 3.53 25.89
C PHE A 266 15.10 3.52 24.99
N LEU A 267 15.19 4.41 24.01
CA LEU A 267 16.27 4.43 23.02
C LEU A 267 17.46 5.31 23.40
N THR A 268 17.30 6.29 24.28
CA THR A 268 18.34 7.32 24.53
C THR A 268 18.76 7.38 25.99
N SER A 269 18.06 8.14 26.83
CA SER A 269 18.39 8.33 28.25
C SER A 269 17.26 9.05 29.00
N THR A 270 17.29 9.04 30.33
CA THR A 270 16.29 9.69 31.19
C THR A 270 16.14 11.21 30.94
N SER A 271 17.14 11.84 30.33
CA SER A 271 17.14 13.27 29.99
C SER A 271 15.98 13.70 29.09
N VAL A 272 15.33 12.77 28.36
CA VAL A 272 14.16 13.12 27.54
C VAL A 272 12.95 13.57 28.36
N LEU A 273 12.85 13.19 29.64
CA LEU A 273 11.74 13.59 30.51
C LEU A 273 11.72 15.10 30.79
N PHE A 274 12.86 15.79 30.64
CA PHE A 274 12.94 17.24 30.73
C PHE A 274 12.02 17.96 29.72
N TYR A 275 11.74 17.32 28.58
CA TYR A 275 10.91 17.89 27.52
C TYR A 275 9.39 17.73 27.76
N VAL A 276 8.95 16.95 28.75
CA VAL A 276 7.52 16.73 29.07
C VAL A 276 6.71 18.03 29.18
N PRO A 277 7.08 19.03 30.02
CA PRO A 277 6.29 20.25 30.16
C PRO A 277 6.16 21.02 28.84
N PHE A 278 7.23 21.06 28.03
CA PHE A 278 7.21 21.71 26.71
C PHE A 278 6.31 20.95 25.74
N LEU A 279 6.40 19.61 25.70
CA LEU A 279 5.56 18.76 24.84
C LEU A 279 4.07 18.83 25.19
N LEU A 280 3.73 19.07 26.47
CA LEU A 280 2.34 19.31 26.89
C LEU A 280 1.82 20.64 26.36
N VAL A 281 2.56 21.74 26.56
CA VAL A 281 2.17 23.06 26.08
C VAL A 281 2.05 23.08 24.56
N PHE A 282 3.09 22.64 23.85
CA PHE A 282 3.06 22.59 22.39
C PHE A 282 2.02 21.59 21.88
N GLY A 283 1.81 20.45 22.54
CA GLY A 283 0.80 19.48 22.15
C GLY A 283 -0.63 20.01 22.27
N VAL A 284 -0.93 20.82 23.29
CA VAL A 284 -2.23 21.51 23.38
C VAL A 284 -2.37 22.55 22.26
N LEU A 285 -1.35 23.37 22.03
CA LEU A 285 -1.39 24.41 20.99
C LEU A 285 -1.54 23.82 19.58
N THR A 286 -0.70 22.86 19.21
CA THR A 286 -0.77 22.20 17.90
C THR A 286 -2.01 21.33 17.78
N GLY A 287 -2.48 20.72 18.86
CA GLY A 287 -3.73 19.97 18.89
C GLY A 287 -4.97 20.83 18.64
N LEU A 288 -5.05 22.01 19.27
CA LEU A 288 -6.12 22.97 18.99
C LEU A 288 -6.06 23.48 17.55
N LEU A 289 -4.85 23.81 17.07
CA LEU A 289 -4.64 24.29 15.72
C LEU A 289 -5.03 23.24 14.68
N THR A 290 -4.58 22.00 14.82
CA THR A 290 -4.92 20.90 13.91
C THR A 290 -6.42 20.59 13.92
N GLY A 291 -7.06 20.62 15.10
CA GLY A 291 -8.51 20.50 15.24
C GLY A 291 -9.29 21.61 14.53
N LEU A 292 -8.83 22.86 14.66
CA LEU A 292 -9.42 24.02 13.98
C LEU A 292 -9.23 23.96 12.47
N VAL A 293 -8.01 23.69 12.00
CA VAL A 293 -7.70 23.56 10.57
C VAL A 293 -8.57 22.47 9.95
N LEU A 294 -8.67 21.30 10.60
CA LEU A 294 -9.52 20.23 10.11
C LEU A 294 -10.98 20.69 10.01
N LYS A 295 -11.51 21.38 11.03
CA LYS A 295 -12.88 21.90 11.03
C LYS A 295 -13.14 22.86 9.86
N LEU A 296 -12.17 23.71 9.51
CA LEU A 296 -12.27 24.62 8.37
C LEU A 296 -12.15 23.90 7.03
N THR A 297 -11.32 22.86 6.93
CA THR A 297 -11.11 22.09 5.70
C THR A 297 -12.13 20.97 5.48
N LEU A 298 -12.96 20.65 6.49
CA LEU A 298 -13.92 19.55 6.44
C LEU A 298 -14.96 19.72 5.31
N PRO A 299 -15.61 20.89 5.12
CA PRO A 299 -16.63 21.02 4.08
C PRO A 299 -16.09 20.84 2.64
N PRO A 300 -14.91 21.39 2.28
CA PRO A 300 -14.26 21.06 1.01
C PRO A 300 -13.92 19.58 0.85
N LEU A 301 -13.35 18.94 1.89
CA LEU A 301 -12.98 17.52 1.83
C LEU A 301 -14.20 16.60 1.68
N GLU A 302 -15.32 16.93 2.32
CA GLU A 302 -16.57 16.16 2.19
C GLU A 302 -17.23 16.33 0.82
N ARG A 303 -17.08 17.49 0.17
CA ARG A 303 -17.49 17.64 -1.24
C ARG A 303 -16.62 16.77 -2.13
N LEU A 304 -15.30 16.84 -1.97
CA LEU A 304 -14.36 16.06 -2.76
C LEU A 304 -14.60 14.55 -2.60
N LYS A 305 -14.83 14.09 -1.37
CA LYS A 305 -15.21 12.70 -1.08
C LYS A 305 -16.47 12.29 -1.83
N ARG A 306 -17.53 13.11 -1.82
CA ARG A 306 -18.79 12.81 -2.54
C ARG A 306 -18.62 12.69 -4.06
N TYR A 307 -17.69 13.43 -4.66
CA TYR A 307 -17.39 13.30 -6.09
C TYR A 307 -16.56 12.06 -6.42
N LEU A 308 -15.65 11.68 -5.52
CA LEU A 308 -14.73 10.57 -5.73
C LEU A 308 -15.26 9.23 -5.22
N GLY A 309 -16.27 9.18 -4.35
CA GLY A 309 -16.83 7.95 -3.79
C GLY A 309 -18.09 8.13 -2.94
#